data_AF-A0A3D3CGD1-F1
#
_entry.id   AF-A0A3D3CGD1-F1
#
_cell.length_a   1.000
_cell.length_b   1.000
_cell.length_c   1.000
_cell.angle_alpha   90.00
_cell.angle_beta   90.00
_cell.angle_gamma   90.00
#
_symmetry.space_group_name_H-M   'P 1'
#
loop_
_entity.id
_entity.type
_entity.pdbx_description
1 polymer ?
#
loop_
_entity_poly.entity_id
_entity_poly.type
_entity_poly.pdbx_seq_one_letter_code
_entity_poly.pdbx_strand_id
1 'polypeptide(L)'
;MTERPPLSPWIVLAIGVSAVSTGALFARLADAPPLVISAYRVGLATLFLLPFTHRTTWREVSALSRPALLDGVASGVFLALHFATWISSLFYTSVASSVVIVNAIPLWTGLLSPLLTKDSFSSGLKKGLLLALPGGVIIGWGDFSLG
;
A
#
# COMPACT_ATOMS: atom_id res chain seq x y z
N MET A 1 25.65 12.38 -3.21
CA MET A 1 25.72 11.82 -4.58
C MET A 1 24.29 11.65 -5.06
N THR A 2 23.82 12.53 -5.93
CA THR A 2 22.48 12.43 -6.55
C THR A 2 22.56 11.41 -7.68
N GLU A 3 22.53 10.13 -7.32
CA GLU A 3 22.35 9.02 -8.27
C GLU A 3 21.08 9.30 -9.08
N ARG A 4 21.24 9.59 -10.38
CA ARG A 4 20.09 9.70 -11.28
C ARG A 4 19.47 8.31 -11.41
N PRO A 5 18.17 8.13 -11.13
CA PRO A 5 17.56 6.82 -11.23
C PRO A 5 17.69 6.32 -12.69
N PRO A 6 18.00 5.03 -12.90
CA PRO A 6 18.19 4.46 -14.23
C PRO A 6 16.90 4.47 -15.08
N LEU A 7 15.75 4.68 -14.43
CA LEU A 7 14.44 4.82 -15.05
C LEU A 7 13.81 6.17 -14.65
N SER A 8 13.09 6.78 -15.59
CA SER A 8 12.30 7.98 -15.30
C SER A 8 11.27 7.68 -14.20
N PRO A 9 11.21 8.47 -13.11
CA PRO A 9 10.24 8.28 -12.03
C PRO A 9 8.78 8.21 -12.52
N TRP A 10 8.46 8.92 -13.61
CA TRP A 10 7.13 8.91 -14.23
C TRP A 10 6.74 7.55 -14.81
N ILE A 11 7.70 6.82 -15.39
CA ILE A 11 7.44 5.49 -15.95
C ILE A 11 7.17 4.49 -14.82
N VAL A 12 7.98 4.55 -13.75
CA VAL A 12 7.79 3.71 -12.56
C VAL A 12 6.43 3.97 -11.93
N LEU A 13 6.02 5.25 -11.82
CA LEU A 13 4.71 5.63 -11.33
C LEU A 13 3.57 5.11 -12.23
N ALA A 14 3.68 5.27 -13.55
CA ALA A 14 2.65 4.80 -14.47
C ALA A 14 2.44 3.28 -14.38
N ILE A 15 3.53 2.50 -14.32
CA ILE A 15 3.49 1.05 -14.15
C ILE A 15 2.87 0.69 -12.80
N GLY A 16 3.31 1.34 -11.72
CA GLY A 16 2.81 1.10 -10.37
C GLY A 16 1.31 1.38 -10.24
N VAL A 17 0.84 2.52 -10.76
CA VAL A 17 -0.59 2.89 -10.74
C VAL A 17 -1.42 1.90 -11.55
N SER A 18 -0.94 1.49 -12.73
CA SER A 18 -1.62 0.51 -13.56
C SER A 18 -1.74 -0.84 -12.83
N ALA A 19 -0.63 -1.33 -12.27
CA ALA A 19 -0.59 -2.60 -11.53
C ALA A 19 -1.50 -2.60 -10.29
N VAL A 20 -1.50 -1.51 -9.52
CA VAL A 20 -2.38 -1.37 -8.33
C VAL A 20 -3.85 -1.34 -8.74
N SER A 21 -4.18 -0.63 -9.83
CA SER A 21 -5.56 -0.50 -10.33
C SER A 21 -6.15 -1.84 -10.78
N THR A 22 -5.39 -2.67 -11.49
CA THR A 22 -5.86 -4.00 -11.90
C THR A 22 -5.79 -5.03 -10.77
N GLY A 23 -4.96 -4.79 -9.76
CA GLY A 23 -4.71 -5.73 -8.69
C GLY A 23 -5.97 -6.11 -7.90
N ALA A 24 -6.81 -5.15 -7.52
CA ALA A 24 -8.01 -5.41 -6.74
C ALA A 24 -9.03 -6.26 -7.53
N LEU A 25 -9.11 -6.07 -8.85
CA LEU A 25 -9.97 -6.87 -9.74
C LEU A 25 -9.53 -8.34 -9.75
N PHE A 26 -8.24 -8.62 -9.90
CA PHE A 26 -7.72 -9.99 -9.85
C PHE A 26 -7.89 -10.65 -8.48
N ALA A 27 -7.79 -9.87 -7.39
CA ALA A 27 -8.05 -10.39 -6.06
C ALA A 27 -9.52 -10.78 -5.87
N ARG A 28 -10.47 -10.00 -6.42
CA ARG A 28 -11.91 -10.33 -6.36
C ARG A 28 -12.28 -11.53 -7.25
N LEU A 29 -11.61 -11.70 -8.39
CA LEU A 29 -11.84 -12.80 -9.31
C LEU A 29 -11.24 -14.13 -8.82
N ALA A 30 -10.38 -14.11 -7.80
CA ALA A 30 -9.81 -15.31 -7.22
C ALA A 30 -10.86 -16.03 -6.36
N ASP A 31 -11.18 -17.27 -6.72
CA ASP A 31 -12.11 -18.12 -5.98
C ASP A 31 -11.41 -18.78 -4.78
N ALA A 32 -10.98 -17.95 -3.83
CA ALA A 32 -10.23 -18.37 -2.64
C ALA A 32 -10.55 -17.50 -1.42
N PRO A 33 -10.37 -18.01 -0.19
CA PRO A 33 -10.56 -17.22 1.01
C PRO A 33 -9.68 -15.95 1.02
N PRO A 34 -10.18 -14.81 1.54
CA PRO A 34 -9.47 -13.54 1.59
C PRO A 34 -8.04 -13.63 2.13
N LEU A 35 -7.88 -14.41 3.21
CA LEU A 35 -6.60 -14.61 3.88
C LEU A 35 -5.60 -15.36 2.99
N VAL A 36 -6.08 -16.31 2.19
CA VAL A 36 -5.26 -17.09 1.26
C VAL A 36 -4.78 -16.20 0.12
N ILE A 37 -5.65 -15.35 -0.42
CA ILE A 37 -5.30 -14.36 -1.45
C ILE A 37 -4.24 -13.37 -0.92
N SER A 38 -4.41 -12.86 0.29
CA SER A 38 -3.42 -11.98 0.94
C SER A 38 -2.08 -12.66 1.14
N ALA A 39 -2.08 -13.90 1.64
CA ALA A 39 -0.86 -14.69 1.85
C ALA A 39 -0.11 -14.94 0.54
N TYR A 40 -0.82 -15.34 -0.52
CA TYR A 40 -0.21 -15.55 -1.84
C TYR A 40 0.31 -14.24 -2.44
N ARG A 41 -0.42 -13.13 -2.34
CA ARG A 41 0.04 -11.83 -2.87
C ARG A 41 1.36 -11.41 -2.25
N VAL A 42 1.45 -11.41 -0.93
CA VAL A 42 2.67 -10.98 -0.22
C VAL A 42 3.78 -12.02 -0.38
N GLY A 43 3.46 -13.32 -0.25
CA GLY A 43 4.43 -14.40 -0.37
C GLY A 43 5.05 -14.50 -1.76
N LEU A 44 4.25 -14.41 -2.82
CA LEU A 44 4.75 -14.42 -4.20
C LEU A 44 5.55 -13.16 -4.51
N ALA A 45 5.11 -11.99 -4.05
CA ALA A 45 5.89 -10.75 -4.20
C ALA A 45 7.26 -10.86 -3.52
N THR A 46 7.30 -11.39 -2.28
CA THR A 46 8.56 -11.64 -1.57
C THR A 46 9.43 -12.63 -2.32
N LEU A 47 8.87 -13.76 -2.77
CA LEU A 47 9.63 -14.80 -3.50
C LEU A 47 10.19 -14.26 -4.83
N PHE A 48 9.41 -13.44 -5.54
CA PHE A 48 9.82 -12.85 -6.81
C PHE A 48 10.91 -11.79 -6.62
N LEU A 49 10.86 -11.00 -5.55
CA LEU A 49 11.87 -10.00 -5.22
C LEU A 49 13.15 -10.60 -4.62
N LEU A 50 13.02 -11.71 -3.89
CA LEU A 50 14.12 -12.38 -3.20
C LEU A 50 15.37 -12.57 -4.07
N PRO A 51 15.32 -13.15 -5.29
CA PRO A 51 16.52 -13.36 -6.09
C PRO A 51 17.23 -12.05 -6.49
N PHE A 52 16.48 -10.95 -6.63
CA PHE A 52 17.04 -9.66 -7.03
C PHE A 52 17.65 -8.88 -5.85
N THR A 53 17.10 -9.05 -4.65
CA THR A 53 17.52 -8.26 -3.47
C THR A 53 18.31 -9.08 -2.45
N HIS A 54 18.37 -10.41 -2.58
CA HIS A 54 18.97 -11.36 -1.64
C HIS A 54 20.27 -10.85 -1.00
N ARG A 55 21.28 -10.47 -1.79
CA ARG A 55 22.58 -10.05 -1.27
C ARG A 55 22.50 -8.80 -0.37
N THR A 56 21.71 -7.81 -0.77
CA THR A 56 21.55 -6.57 -0.03
C THR A 56 20.70 -6.79 1.21
N THR A 57 19.59 -7.53 1.06
CA THR A 57 18.67 -7.88 2.15
C THR A 57 19.38 -8.63 3.28
N TRP A 58 20.17 -9.67 2.97
CA TRP A 58 20.89 -10.41 4.01
C TRP A 58 21.91 -9.56 4.75
N ARG A 59 22.63 -8.69 4.04
CA ARG A 59 23.60 -7.77 4.65
C ARG A 59 22.90 -6.82 5.62
N GLU A 60 21.79 -6.22 5.21
CA GLU A 60 21.01 -5.30 6.04
C GLU A 60 20.42 -6.01 7.26
N VAL A 61 19.77 -7.16 7.07
CA VAL A 61 19.19 -7.95 8.17
C VAL A 61 20.25 -8.38 9.18
N SER A 62 21.43 -8.79 8.71
CA SER A 62 22.54 -9.19 9.59
C SER A 62 23.13 -8.04 10.41
N ALA A 63 22.94 -6.79 9.96
CA ALA A 63 23.40 -5.59 10.62
C ALA A 63 22.35 -4.98 11.58
N LEU A 64 21.13 -5.53 11.63
CA LEU A 64 20.06 -5.02 12.50
C LEU A 64 20.33 -5.34 13.97
N SER A 65 20.06 -4.36 14.83
CA SER A 65 19.99 -4.56 16.27
C SER A 65 18.71 -5.32 16.66
N ARG A 66 18.70 -5.98 17.82
CA ARG A 66 17.50 -6.69 18.33
C ARG A 66 16.25 -5.81 18.40
N PRO A 67 16.31 -4.54 18.86
CA PRO A 67 15.15 -3.66 18.84
C PRO A 67 14.64 -3.39 17.42
N ALA A 68 15.55 -3.11 16.48
CA ALA A 68 15.17 -2.86 15.08
C ALA A 68 14.54 -4.10 14.42
N LEU A 69 14.99 -5.30 14.80
CA LEU A 69 14.37 -6.55 14.35
C LEU A 69 12.95 -6.69 14.92
N LEU A 70 12.72 -6.36 16.19
CA LEU A 70 11.39 -6.38 16.80
C LEU A 70 10.45 -5.36 16.14
N ASP A 71 10.93 -4.16 15.85
CA ASP A 71 10.16 -3.13 15.12
C ASP A 71 9.81 -3.61 13.70
N GLY A 72 10.74 -4.30 13.03
CA GLY A 72 10.51 -4.92 11.73
C GLY A 72 9.44 -6.01 11.78
N VAL A 73 9.49 -6.89 12.79
CA VAL A 73 8.46 -7.93 13.00
C VAL A 73 7.11 -7.29 13.32
N ALA A 74 7.06 -6.30 14.20
CA ALA A 74 5.83 -5.59 14.55
C ALA A 74 5.21 -4.93 13.31
N SER A 75 6.02 -4.25 12.50
CA SER A 75 5.61 -3.66 11.22
C SER A 75 5.04 -4.72 10.27
N GLY A 76 5.67 -5.89 10.20
CA GLY A 76 5.19 -7.04 9.42
C GLY A 76 3.84 -7.56 9.90
N VAL A 77 3.61 -7.66 11.21
CA VAL A 77 2.32 -8.06 11.79
C VAL A 77 1.23 -7.04 11.45
N PHE A 78 1.49 -5.75 11.62
CA PHE A 78 0.53 -4.70 11.23
C PHE A 78 0.24 -4.73 9.73
N LEU A 79 1.24 -4.97 8.89
CA LEU A 79 1.06 -5.12 7.44
C LEU A 79 0.21 -6.35 7.10
N ALA A 80 0.40 -7.46 7.79
CA ALA A 80 -0.41 -8.67 7.62
C ALA A 80 -1.86 -8.41 8.04
N LEU A 81 -2.10 -7.76 9.17
CA LEU A 81 -3.43 -7.34 9.61
C LEU A 81 -4.08 -6.37 8.61
N HIS A 82 -3.31 -5.44 8.06
CA HIS A 82 -3.77 -4.53 7.02
C HIS A 82 -4.23 -5.28 5.76
N PHE A 83 -3.42 -6.19 5.22
CA PHE A 83 -3.83 -6.98 4.05
C PHE A 83 -5.00 -7.92 4.35
N ALA A 84 -5.05 -8.52 5.55
CA ALA A 84 -6.16 -9.38 5.95
C ALA A 84 -7.48 -8.59 6.02
N THR A 85 -7.46 -7.44 6.70
CA THR A 85 -8.65 -6.56 6.84
C THR A 85 -9.07 -5.95 5.51
N TRP A 86 -8.11 -5.48 4.70
CA TRP A 86 -8.39 -4.89 3.40
C TRP A 86 -8.98 -5.90 2.42
N ILE A 87 -8.34 -7.06 2.22
CA ILE A 87 -8.89 -8.06 1.29
C ILE A 87 -10.23 -8.59 1.82
N SER A 88 -10.38 -8.80 3.14
CA SER A 88 -11.69 -9.18 3.70
C SER A 88 -12.76 -8.13 3.41
N SER A 89 -12.43 -6.83 3.48
CA SER A 89 -13.39 -5.76 3.16
C SER A 89 -13.88 -5.81 1.72
N LEU A 90 -13.10 -6.34 0.76
CA LEU A 90 -13.54 -6.53 -0.63
C LEU A 90 -14.68 -7.55 -0.79
N PHE A 91 -14.84 -8.44 0.19
CA PHE A 91 -15.89 -9.46 0.22
C PHE A 91 -17.09 -9.06 1.09
N TYR A 92 -16.93 -8.08 1.99
CA TYR A 92 -18.01 -7.56 2.84
C TYR A 92 -18.62 -6.24 2.34
N THR A 93 -17.89 -5.47 1.52
CA THR A 93 -18.36 -4.19 0.95
C THR A 93 -18.09 -4.16 -0.56
N SER A 94 -18.68 -3.20 -1.26
CA SER A 94 -18.36 -2.99 -2.68
C SER A 94 -16.89 -2.60 -2.84
N VAL A 95 -16.24 -3.11 -3.88
CA VAL A 95 -14.82 -2.83 -4.15
C VAL A 95 -14.54 -1.34 -4.24
N ALA A 96 -15.47 -0.52 -4.75
CA ALA A 96 -15.23 0.92 -4.82
C ALA A 96 -15.27 1.59 -3.43
N SER A 97 -16.19 1.21 -2.54
CA SER A 97 -16.20 1.76 -1.16
C SER A 97 -14.97 1.35 -0.36
N SER A 98 -14.52 0.10 -0.49
CA SER A 98 -13.29 -0.38 0.17
C SER A 98 -12.04 0.36 -0.35
N VAL A 99 -11.90 0.51 -1.67
CA VAL A 99 -10.74 1.16 -2.29
C VAL A 99 -10.71 2.67 -2.00
N VAL A 100 -11.86 3.34 -1.90
CA VAL A 100 -11.93 4.77 -1.53
C VAL A 100 -11.44 4.99 -0.09
N ILE A 101 -11.84 4.15 0.86
CA ILE A 101 -11.39 4.24 2.26
C ILE A 101 -9.89 3.95 2.37
N VAL A 102 -9.39 2.91 1.67
CA VAL A 102 -7.95 2.60 1.68
C VAL A 102 -7.12 3.67 0.96
N ASN A 103 -7.61 4.25 -0.13
CA ASN A 103 -6.90 5.36 -0.78
C ASN A 103 -6.90 6.66 0.03
N ALA A 104 -7.65 6.74 1.13
CA ALA A 104 -7.52 7.81 2.12
C ALA A 104 -6.34 7.61 3.09
N ILE A 105 -5.49 6.58 2.93
CA ILE A 105 -4.25 6.41 3.70
C ILE A 105 -3.41 7.71 3.76
N PRO A 106 -3.22 8.49 2.68
CA PRO A 106 -2.47 9.76 2.73
C PRO A 106 -3.11 10.82 3.63
N LEU A 107 -4.44 10.76 3.80
CA LEU A 107 -5.20 11.61 4.73
C LEU A 107 -4.90 11.19 6.18
N TRP A 108 -4.94 9.89 6.47
CA TRP A 108 -4.66 9.34 7.79
C TRP A 108 -3.20 9.49 8.20
N THR A 109 -2.26 9.18 7.31
CA THR A 109 -0.83 9.41 7.55
C THR A 109 -0.55 10.90 7.69
N GLY A 110 -1.22 11.75 6.91
CA GLY A 110 -1.17 13.19 7.12
C GLY A 110 -1.67 13.61 8.51
N LEU A 111 -2.79 13.09 8.98
CA LEU A 111 -3.36 13.48 10.27
C LEU A 111 -2.55 12.92 11.45
N LEU A 112 -2.02 11.70 11.32
CA LEU A 112 -1.33 10.96 12.39
C LEU A 112 0.18 11.24 12.45
N SER A 113 0.84 11.57 11.33
CA SER A 113 2.29 11.86 11.30
C SER A 113 2.71 13.06 12.17
N PRO A 114 1.97 14.18 12.23
CA PRO A 114 2.27 15.27 13.16
C PRO A 114 2.13 14.84 14.63
N LEU A 115 1.19 13.92 14.92
CA LEU A 115 0.96 13.37 16.25
C LEU A 115 2.07 12.40 16.69
N LEU A 116 2.59 11.60 15.76
CA LEU A 116 3.56 10.53 16.05
C LEU A 116 5.02 10.93 15.82
N THR A 117 5.29 11.71 14.78
CA THR A 117 6.65 12.02 14.27
C THR A 117 7.00 13.51 14.38
N LYS A 118 6.04 14.40 14.71
CA LYS A 118 6.21 15.87 14.77
C LYS A 118 6.70 16.55 13.47
N ASP A 119 6.91 15.80 12.39
CA ASP A 119 7.32 16.37 11.10
C ASP A 119 6.18 17.14 10.44
N SER A 120 6.51 18.35 10.00
CA SER A 120 5.57 19.23 9.29
C SER A 120 5.55 18.92 7.79
N PHE A 121 4.35 18.92 7.23
CA PHE A 121 4.09 18.60 5.83
C PHE A 121 4.84 19.48 4.83
N SER A 122 5.36 18.87 3.76
CA SER A 122 5.68 19.58 2.52
C SER A 122 4.41 20.13 1.88
N SER A 123 4.42 21.41 1.49
CA SER A 123 3.31 22.08 0.79
C SER A 123 2.88 21.37 -0.50
N GLY A 124 3.75 20.56 -1.10
CA GLY A 124 3.41 19.74 -2.27
C GLY A 124 2.44 18.59 -1.94
N LEU A 125 2.63 17.91 -0.81
CA LEU A 125 1.77 16.81 -0.37
C LEU A 125 0.35 17.30 -0.07
N LYS A 126 0.23 18.48 0.57
CA LYS A 126 -1.07 19.12 0.83
C LYS A 126 -1.86 19.38 -0.46
N LYS A 127 -1.21 19.91 -1.49
CA LYS A 127 -1.85 20.20 -2.79
C LYS A 127 -2.26 18.92 -3.52
N GLY A 128 -1.42 17.89 -3.49
CA GLY A 128 -1.77 16.59 -4.06
C GLY A 128 -2.96 15.94 -3.37
N LEU A 129 -3.03 16.03 -2.03
CA LEU A 129 -4.15 15.51 -1.26
C LEU A 129 -5.46 16.24 -1.55
N LEU A 130 -5.42 17.58 -1.61
CA LEU A 130 -6.56 18.43 -2.01
C LEU A 130 -7.09 18.07 -3.41
N LEU A 131 -6.21 17.68 -4.33
CA LEU A 131 -6.60 17.27 -5.68
C LEU A 131 -7.16 15.82 -5.72
N ALA A 132 -6.59 14.91 -4.93
CA ALA A 132 -6.98 13.49 -4.95
C ALA A 132 -8.30 13.21 -4.23
N LEU A 133 -8.60 13.97 -3.17
CA LEU A 133 -9.79 13.75 -2.33
C LEU A 133 -11.13 13.85 -3.08
N PRO A 134 -11.37 14.87 -3.93
CA PRO A 134 -12.59 14.95 -4.72
C PRO A 134 -12.79 13.74 -5.64
N GLY A 135 -11.70 13.23 -6.25
CA GLY A 135 -11.74 12.05 -7.11
C GLY A 135 -12.18 10.80 -6.33
N GLY A 136 -11.66 10.60 -5.12
CA GLY A 136 -12.10 9.51 -4.24
C GLY A 136 -13.57 9.61 -3.84
N VAL A 137 -14.06 10.82 -3.53
CA VAL A 137 -15.47 11.06 -3.19
C VAL A 137 -16.39 10.78 -4.37
N ILE A 138 -16.04 11.22 -5.59
CA ILE A 138 -16.84 10.98 -6.80
C ILE A 138 -16.95 9.47 -7.10
N ILE A 139 -15.83 8.73 -6.99
CA ILE A 139 -15.82 7.28 -7.21
C ILE A 139 -16.66 6.56 -6.15
N GLY A 140 -16.54 6.96 -4.87
CA GLY A 140 -17.33 6.38 -3.78
C GLY A 140 -18.84 6.67 -3.91
N TRP A 141 -19.19 7.85 -4.42
CA TRP A 141 -20.59 8.25 -4.63
C TRP A 141 -21.26 7.48 -5.78
N GLY A 142 -20.53 7.19 -6.86
CA GLY A 142 -21.06 6.43 -8.00
C GLY A 142 -21.51 5.02 -7.61
N ASP A 143 -20.80 4.38 -6.68
CA ASP A 143 -21.12 3.04 -6.18
C ASP A 143 -22.34 3.03 -5.24
N PHE A 144 -22.59 4.13 -4.52
CA PHE A 144 -23.80 4.32 -3.70
C PHE A 144 -25.06 4.58 -4.52
N SER A 145 -24.93 5.11 -5.75
CA SER A 145 -26.09 5.38 -6.64
C SER A 145 -26.53 4.16 -7.48
N LEU A 146 -25.72 3.11 -7.52
CA LEU A 146 -25.99 1.86 -8.25
C LEU A 146 -26.46 0.71 -7.34
N GLY A 147 -26.56 0.94 -6.04
CA GLY A 147 -27.09 0.01 -5.03
C GLY A 147 -28.51 0.33 -4.62
#